data_AF-T2J914-F1
#
_entry.id   AF-T2J914-F1
#
_cell.length_a   1.000
_cell.length_b   1.000
_cell.length_c   1.000
_cell.angle_alpha   90.00
_cell.angle_beta   90.00
_cell.angle_gamma   90.00
#
_symmetry.space_group_name_H-M   'P 1'
#
loop_
_entity.id
_entity.type
_entity.pdbx_description
1 polymer ?
#
loop_
_entity_poly.entity_id
_entity_poly.type
_entity_poly.pdbx_seq_one_letter_code
_entity_poly.pdbx_strand_id
1 'polypeptide(L)'
;MCGIAGIWGQTEQTNVEAMMKSIIHRGPDAKGIFTVPNGSGILGHQRLSIMDVDGGDQPIYSKANTQAIIGNGEIYNYPKLQPELAKKYKFLTKSDTEAVLHLYEEKNTTAVGELDGMFAFAIIDDNKFIAARDPIGIKPLYYSEKDGNFWFASELKAITQFCENVEEFPPGHFFSSETGFSQYYSLPDIPPELDANVDELLQEIRETVEASVVKRLMSDVPLGAFLSGGLDSSIIAAIAKKHKSELHTFSVGIAGSKDINAARLVSDYLGTIHHEYIITPEEAIAKLPEIIYYLESFDQDLVRSGIPCYFTSRLASEYVKVILTGEGADELFAGYTYYKDIPSDDTLHRELRRSVNSLHNINLQRVDRLTMAHSIEGRVPFLDLKMIELGTKSTCSFKTERYAPCRKMDLTQSL
;
A
#
# COMPACT_ATOMS: atom_id res chain seq x y z
N MET A 1 1.51 -3.84 8.93
CA MET A 1 0.82 -2.58 8.62
C MET A 1 0.35 -1.90 9.88
N CYS A 2 0.45 -0.58 9.98
CA CYS A 2 0.36 0.08 11.27
C CYS A 2 -0.45 1.38 11.16
N GLY A 3 -0.74 1.98 12.31
CA GLY A 3 -1.12 3.40 12.39
C GLY A 3 0.08 4.18 12.91
N ILE A 4 0.53 5.19 12.18
CA ILE A 4 1.52 6.16 12.67
C ILE A 4 0.85 7.50 12.95
N ALA A 5 1.28 8.15 14.02
CA ALA A 5 0.88 9.50 14.40
C ALA A 5 2.06 10.19 15.07
N GLY A 6 2.20 11.49 14.91
CA GLY A 6 3.24 12.22 15.60
C GLY A 6 3.16 13.71 15.38
N ILE A 7 3.96 14.41 16.17
CA ILE A 7 4.07 15.86 16.16
C ILE A 7 5.55 16.19 16.32
N TRP A 8 6.11 16.93 15.37
CA TRP A 8 7.42 17.54 15.53
C TRP A 8 7.24 19.01 15.93
N GLY A 9 7.86 19.40 17.04
CA GLY A 9 7.62 20.66 17.74
C GLY A 9 7.21 20.46 19.21
N GLN A 10 6.98 21.56 19.93
CA GLN A 10 6.64 21.54 21.36
C GLN A 10 5.17 21.16 21.54
N THR A 11 4.91 20.04 22.21
CA THR A 11 3.56 19.48 22.38
C THR A 11 3.47 18.56 23.58
N GLU A 12 2.23 18.26 23.98
CA GLU A 12 1.93 17.31 25.05
C GLU A 12 1.74 15.90 24.48
N GLN A 13 2.25 14.89 25.20
CA GLN A 13 2.09 13.48 24.84
C GLN A 13 0.61 13.08 24.67
N THR A 14 -0.29 13.70 25.45
CA THR A 14 -1.74 13.44 25.39
C THR A 14 -2.34 13.74 24.01
N ASN A 15 -1.76 14.66 23.24
CA ASN A 15 -2.21 14.94 21.88
C ASN A 15 -1.94 13.74 20.97
N VAL A 16 -0.73 13.18 21.01
CA VAL A 16 -0.37 11.99 20.22
C VAL A 16 -1.16 10.76 20.68
N GLU A 17 -1.40 10.60 21.98
CA GLU A 17 -2.26 9.51 22.49
C GLU A 17 -3.69 9.59 21.93
N ALA A 18 -4.26 10.79 21.84
CA ALA A 18 -5.57 11.01 21.23
C ALA A 18 -5.55 10.74 19.71
N MET A 19 -4.49 11.13 19.00
CA MET A 19 -4.29 10.78 17.59
C MET A 19 -4.25 9.26 17.39
N MET A 20 -3.46 8.55 18.20
CA MET A 20 -3.31 7.10 18.16
C MET A 20 -4.62 6.37 18.47
N LYS A 21 -5.43 6.88 19.40
CA LYS A 21 -6.73 6.30 19.74
C LYS A 21 -7.68 6.27 18.54
N SER A 22 -7.67 7.31 17.71
CA SER A 22 -8.51 7.40 16.51
C SER A 22 -8.11 6.42 15.39
N ILE A 23 -6.92 5.83 15.47
CA ILE A 23 -6.36 4.91 14.45
C ILE A 23 -6.02 3.52 15.01
N ILE A 24 -6.58 3.15 16.17
CA ILE A 24 -6.30 1.87 16.82
C ILE A 24 -6.69 0.65 15.96
N HIS A 25 -7.72 0.76 15.11
CA HIS A 25 -8.13 -0.30 14.18
C HIS A 25 -7.02 -0.71 13.22
N ARG A 26 -6.09 0.19 12.91
CA ARG A 26 -4.95 -0.08 12.04
C ARG A 26 -3.93 -1.03 12.67
N GLY A 27 -3.84 -1.06 13.99
CA GLY A 27 -2.82 -1.81 14.70
C GLY A 27 -3.24 -2.15 16.12
N PRO A 28 -4.06 -3.21 16.29
CA PRO A 28 -4.60 -3.59 17.59
C PRO A 28 -3.64 -4.40 18.47
N ASP A 29 -2.51 -4.88 17.92
CA ASP A 29 -1.67 -5.87 18.61
C ASP A 29 -0.77 -5.21 19.67
N ALA A 30 -0.22 -4.03 19.39
CA ALA A 30 0.63 -3.29 20.33
C ALA A 30 0.59 -1.78 20.07
N LYS A 31 1.06 -1.00 21.05
CA LYS A 31 1.22 0.45 20.92
C LYS A 31 2.54 0.93 21.51
N GLY A 32 3.11 1.98 20.95
CA GLY A 32 4.33 2.59 21.46
C GLY A 32 4.34 4.10 21.27
N ILE A 33 5.03 4.79 22.18
CA ILE A 33 5.25 6.24 22.12
C ILE A 33 6.73 6.52 22.40
N PHE A 34 7.29 7.50 21.69
CA PHE A 34 8.60 8.05 21.98
C PHE A 34 8.53 9.57 21.99
N THR A 35 9.08 10.17 23.03
CA THR A 35 9.30 11.62 23.13
C THR A 35 10.81 11.85 23.10
N VAL A 36 11.27 12.74 22.22
CA VAL A 36 12.70 13.07 22.18
C VAL A 36 13.14 13.72 23.50
N PRO A 37 14.40 13.51 23.95
CA PRO A 37 14.87 14.00 25.25
C PRO A 37 14.64 15.49 25.52
N ASN A 38 14.77 16.35 24.51
CA ASN A 38 14.55 17.79 24.65
C ASN A 38 13.07 18.23 24.51
N GLY A 39 12.15 17.29 24.26
CA GLY A 39 10.72 17.55 24.07
C GLY A 39 10.34 18.17 22.72
N SER A 40 11.24 18.23 21.73
CA SER A 40 10.98 18.83 20.41
C SER A 40 10.19 17.93 19.45
N GLY A 41 9.62 16.83 19.92
CA GLY A 41 8.82 15.94 19.09
C GLY A 41 8.37 14.66 19.79
N ILE A 42 7.27 14.10 19.30
CA ILE A 42 6.65 12.88 19.81
C ILE A 42 6.20 11.99 18.65
N LEU A 43 6.62 10.73 18.69
CA LEU A 43 6.17 9.65 17.81
C LEU A 43 5.18 8.74 18.54
N GLY A 44 4.14 8.30 17.84
CA GLY A 44 3.14 7.35 18.30
C GLY A 44 2.85 6.30 17.23
N HIS A 45 2.75 5.04 17.65
CA HIS A 45 2.59 3.90 16.74
C HIS A 45 1.58 2.88 17.26
N GLN A 46 0.67 2.45 16.40
CA GLN A 46 -0.27 1.34 16.58
C GLN A 46 0.16 0.19 15.68
N ARG A 47 0.46 -0.98 16.24
CA ARG A 47 1.09 -2.10 15.53
C ARG A 47 0.08 -3.17 15.13
N LEU A 48 0.12 -3.59 13.86
CA LEU A 48 -0.30 -4.94 13.44
C LEU A 48 0.97 -5.75 13.20
N SER A 49 1.17 -6.79 14.00
CA SER A 49 2.36 -7.63 13.98
C SER A 49 2.30 -8.59 12.79
N ILE A 50 3.12 -8.33 11.77
CA ILE A 50 3.24 -9.13 10.53
C ILE A 50 4.64 -9.72 10.38
N MET A 51 5.65 -8.86 10.49
CA MET A 51 7.06 -9.23 10.51
C MET A 51 7.60 -9.09 11.93
N ASP A 52 8.42 -10.05 12.36
CA ASP A 52 9.03 -10.11 13.69
C ASP A 52 8.02 -9.95 14.82
N VAL A 53 7.02 -10.85 14.87
CA VAL A 53 5.86 -10.73 15.78
C VAL A 53 6.27 -10.41 17.22
N ASP A 54 7.33 -11.03 17.72
CA ASP A 54 7.79 -10.88 19.11
C ASP A 54 8.74 -9.68 19.35
N GLY A 55 9.43 -9.18 18.31
CA GLY A 55 10.53 -8.23 18.46
C GLY A 55 10.38 -6.89 17.71
N GLY A 56 9.44 -6.80 16.77
CA GLY A 56 9.28 -5.65 15.87
C GLY A 56 8.42 -4.51 16.42
N ASP A 57 8.32 -4.35 17.74
CA ASP A 57 7.58 -3.24 18.34
C ASP A 57 8.22 -1.89 17.96
N GLN A 58 7.36 -0.90 17.71
CA GLN A 58 7.81 0.44 17.34
C GLN A 58 7.23 1.47 18.31
N PRO A 59 7.92 2.60 18.57
CA PRO A 59 9.11 3.10 17.88
C PRO A 59 10.38 2.23 18.03
N ILE A 60 11.15 2.07 16.95
CA ILE A 60 12.45 1.39 16.97
C ILE A 60 13.53 2.44 17.21
N TYR A 61 14.38 2.20 18.20
CA TYR A 61 15.36 3.18 18.69
C TYR A 61 16.74 2.98 18.09
N SER A 62 17.47 4.09 17.91
CA SER A 62 18.92 4.02 17.69
C SER A 62 19.62 3.49 18.93
N LYS A 63 20.88 3.05 18.78
CA LYS A 63 21.68 2.51 19.90
C LYS A 63 21.78 3.47 21.10
N ALA A 64 21.76 4.78 20.84
CA ALA A 64 21.85 5.81 21.87
C ALA A 64 20.50 6.16 22.53
N ASN A 65 19.38 5.63 22.02
CA ASN A 65 18.02 5.98 22.42
C ASN A 65 17.69 7.49 22.32
N THR A 66 18.40 8.21 21.45
CA THR A 66 18.19 9.65 21.17
C THR A 66 17.45 9.88 19.85
N GLN A 67 17.27 8.83 19.05
CA GLN A 67 16.58 8.85 17.77
C GLN A 67 15.67 7.63 17.71
N ALA A 68 14.51 7.76 17.06
CA ALA A 68 13.64 6.63 16.81
C ALA A 68 12.93 6.75 15.46
N ILE A 69 12.52 5.59 14.92
CA ILE A 69 11.69 5.46 13.73
C ILE A 69 10.33 4.86 14.08
N ILE A 70 9.28 5.33 13.41
CA ILE A 70 8.01 4.61 13.25
C ILE A 70 7.69 4.45 11.77
N GLY A 71 7.08 3.33 11.40
CA GLY A 71 6.77 2.97 10.03
C GLY A 71 5.41 2.29 9.93
N ASN A 72 4.66 2.65 8.90
CA ASN A 72 3.49 1.94 8.41
C ASN A 72 3.79 1.47 6.99
N GLY A 73 4.09 0.20 6.81
CA GLY A 73 4.52 -0.30 5.51
C GLY A 73 5.26 -1.62 5.57
N GLU A 74 5.83 -1.98 4.43
CA GLU A 74 6.75 -3.09 4.24
C GLU A 74 7.83 -2.68 3.23
N ILE A 75 9.09 -2.94 3.58
CA ILE A 75 10.27 -2.72 2.74
C ILE A 75 10.71 -4.06 2.15
N TYR A 76 10.28 -4.35 0.93
CA TYR A 76 10.50 -5.65 0.26
C TYR A 76 11.97 -5.91 -0.11
N ASN A 77 12.81 -4.89 -0.25
CA ASN A 77 14.26 -5.07 -0.43
C ASN A 77 15.04 -5.19 0.89
N TYR A 78 14.37 -5.23 2.05
CA TYR A 78 14.99 -5.47 3.35
C TYR A 78 15.96 -6.67 3.38
N PRO A 79 15.63 -7.85 2.82
CA PRO A 79 16.56 -8.99 2.81
C PRO A 79 17.90 -8.73 2.09
N LYS A 80 17.94 -7.72 1.22
CA LYS A 80 19.17 -7.26 0.55
C LYS A 80 19.88 -6.15 1.32
N LEU A 81 19.13 -5.24 1.95
CA LEU A 81 19.67 -4.11 2.71
C LEU A 81 20.30 -4.55 4.03
N GLN A 82 19.63 -5.45 4.76
CA GLN A 82 20.00 -5.83 6.12
C GLN A 82 21.43 -6.40 6.21
N PRO A 83 21.87 -7.35 5.35
CA PRO A 83 23.20 -7.94 5.50
C PRO A 83 24.34 -6.93 5.26
N GLU A 84 24.12 -5.92 4.41
CA GLU A 84 25.09 -4.86 4.15
C GLU A 84 25.18 -3.88 5.33
N LEU A 85 24.02 -3.45 5.86
CA LEU A 85 23.94 -2.57 7.02
C LEU A 85 24.47 -3.26 8.30
N ALA A 86 24.24 -4.57 8.45
CA ALA A 86 24.69 -5.35 9.60
C ALA A 86 26.23 -5.42 9.74
N LYS A 87 26.98 -5.05 8.70
CA LYS A 87 28.45 -4.93 8.76
C LYS A 87 28.90 -3.75 9.63
N LYS A 88 28.04 -2.74 9.81
CA LYS A 88 28.34 -1.51 10.57
C LYS A 88 27.40 -1.29 11.75
N TYR A 89 26.15 -1.73 11.64
CA TYR A 89 25.10 -1.51 12.62
C TYR A 89 24.70 -2.82 13.29
N LYS A 90 24.37 -2.74 14.58
CA LYS A 90 23.82 -3.87 15.32
C LYS A 90 22.30 -3.75 15.29
N PHE A 91 21.65 -4.65 14.53
CA PHE A 91 20.21 -4.81 14.54
C PHE A 91 19.74 -5.40 15.89
N LEU A 92 18.67 -4.84 16.42
CA LEU A 92 18.00 -5.21 17.66
C LEU A 92 16.71 -5.99 17.41
N THR A 93 16.14 -5.85 16.21
CA THR A 93 14.91 -6.48 15.75
C THR A 93 15.18 -7.24 14.45
N LYS A 94 14.18 -7.96 13.96
CA LYS A 94 14.12 -8.49 12.59
C LYS A 94 13.14 -7.70 11.71
N SER A 95 12.64 -6.56 12.19
CA SER A 95 11.76 -5.70 11.42
C SER A 95 12.51 -5.03 10.28
N ASP A 96 11.88 -5.01 9.13
CA ASP A 96 12.28 -4.26 7.95
C ASP A 96 12.43 -2.74 8.22
N THR A 97 11.63 -2.20 9.15
CA THR A 97 11.66 -0.79 9.56
C THR A 97 13.01 -0.41 10.20
N GLU A 98 13.68 -1.32 10.92
CA GLU A 98 15.00 -1.03 11.48
C GLU A 98 16.07 -0.82 10.41
N ALA A 99 15.96 -1.49 9.25
CA ALA A 99 16.87 -1.25 8.14
C ALA A 99 16.71 0.16 7.57
N VAL A 100 15.50 0.73 7.61
CA VAL A 100 15.27 2.13 7.20
C VAL A 100 16.00 3.09 8.14
N LEU A 101 15.95 2.86 9.45
CA LEU A 101 16.68 3.67 10.43
C LEU A 101 18.19 3.66 10.14
N HIS A 102 18.79 2.47 9.99
CA HIS A 102 20.22 2.36 9.72
C HIS A 102 20.62 2.89 8.34
N LEU A 103 19.77 2.72 7.32
CA LEU A 103 20.02 3.31 6.01
C LEU A 103 19.99 4.84 6.07
N TYR A 104 19.07 5.42 6.85
CA TYR A 104 19.04 6.86 7.12
C TYR A 104 20.29 7.32 7.90
N GLU A 105 20.77 6.56 8.88
CA GLU A 105 22.03 6.86 9.58
C GLU A 105 23.24 6.85 8.62
N GLU A 106 23.24 6.05 7.56
CA GLU A 106 24.31 6.05 6.55
C GLU A 106 24.18 7.16 5.50
N LYS A 107 22.96 7.40 5.02
CA LYS A 107 22.71 8.14 3.76
C LYS A 107 21.83 9.37 3.93
N ASN A 108 21.35 9.63 5.15
CA ASN A 108 20.40 10.69 5.47
C ASN A 108 19.20 10.64 4.50
N THR A 109 18.68 11.77 4.02
CA THR A 109 17.50 11.85 3.15
C THR A 109 17.63 11.08 1.83
N THR A 110 18.85 10.80 1.36
CA THR A 110 19.04 10.00 0.13
C THR A 110 18.66 8.52 0.30
N ALA A 111 18.57 8.04 1.54
CA ALA A 111 18.11 6.70 1.89
C ALA A 111 16.73 6.38 1.30
N VAL A 112 15.83 7.37 1.25
CA VAL A 112 14.43 7.19 0.84
C VAL A 112 14.33 6.64 -0.59
N GLY A 113 15.21 7.09 -1.49
CA GLY A 113 15.22 6.67 -2.90
C GLY A 113 15.70 5.23 -3.13
N GLU A 114 16.25 4.56 -2.11
CA GLU A 114 16.73 3.18 -2.20
C GLU A 114 15.73 2.16 -1.67
N LEU A 115 14.60 2.60 -1.11
CA LEU A 115 13.58 1.73 -0.56
C LEU A 115 12.68 1.16 -1.66
N ASP A 116 12.56 -0.17 -1.70
CA ASP A 116 11.58 -0.87 -2.54
C ASP A 116 10.49 -1.42 -1.63
N GLY A 117 9.34 -0.76 -1.61
CA GLY A 117 8.32 -1.03 -0.61
C GLY A 117 7.06 -0.21 -0.79
N MET A 118 6.12 -0.44 0.12
CA MET A 118 4.97 0.43 0.38
C MET A 118 5.16 0.96 1.79
N PHE A 119 5.21 2.27 2.00
CA PHE A 119 5.63 2.83 3.29
C PHE A 119 5.16 4.26 3.50
N ALA A 120 4.83 4.54 4.76
CA ALA A 120 4.89 5.86 5.33
C ALA A 120 5.71 5.73 6.62
N PHE A 121 6.75 6.53 6.81
CA PHE A 121 7.55 6.48 8.03
C PHE A 121 7.92 7.87 8.53
N ALA A 122 8.31 7.95 9.80
CA ALA A 122 8.88 9.13 10.41
C ALA A 122 10.08 8.77 11.30
N ILE A 123 11.16 9.54 11.20
CA ILE A 123 12.35 9.45 12.06
C ILE A 123 12.51 10.79 12.77
N ILE A 124 12.67 10.78 14.09
CA ILE A 124 12.90 12.00 14.88
C ILE A 124 14.12 11.81 15.79
N ASP A 125 14.88 12.89 15.97
CA ASP A 125 15.82 13.10 17.07
C ASP A 125 15.66 14.52 17.64
N ASP A 126 16.49 14.91 18.60
CA ASP A 126 16.42 16.23 19.25
C ASP A 126 16.45 17.41 18.27
N ASN A 127 17.07 17.25 17.09
CA ASN A 127 17.33 18.34 16.14
C ASN A 127 16.65 18.13 14.78
N LYS A 128 16.42 16.88 14.37
CA LYS A 128 15.99 16.52 13.02
C LYS A 128 14.70 15.73 13.03
N PHE A 129 13.92 15.99 12.00
CA PHE A 129 12.73 15.23 11.67
C PHE A 129 12.71 14.95 10.19
N ILE A 130 12.40 13.72 9.82
CA ILE A 130 12.05 13.34 8.47
C ILE A 130 10.78 12.50 8.50
N ALA A 131 9.87 12.77 7.57
CA ALA A 131 8.79 11.87 7.20
C ALA A 131 8.85 11.58 5.71
N ALA A 132 8.50 10.38 5.30
CA ALA A 132 8.49 10.00 3.88
C ALA A 132 7.32 9.10 3.55
N ARG A 133 6.83 9.21 2.32
CA ARG A 133 5.74 8.40 1.76
C ARG A 133 6.21 7.71 0.48
N ASP A 134 5.78 6.48 0.27
CA ASP A 134 6.20 5.65 -0.86
C ASP A 134 5.88 6.26 -2.24
N PRO A 135 6.54 5.77 -3.31
CA PRO A 135 6.57 6.37 -4.63
C PRO A 135 5.21 6.79 -5.23
N ILE A 136 4.16 6.01 -4.96
CA ILE A 136 2.83 6.23 -5.55
C ILE A 136 1.73 6.37 -4.47
N GLY A 137 2.09 6.41 -3.19
CA GLY A 137 1.17 6.64 -2.09
C GLY A 137 0.31 5.45 -1.72
N ILE A 138 0.84 4.22 -1.83
CA ILE A 138 0.19 2.98 -1.38
C ILE A 138 -0.16 3.07 0.10
N LYS A 139 0.79 3.52 0.92
CA LYS A 139 0.55 3.81 2.32
C LYS A 139 0.14 5.26 2.49
N PRO A 140 -0.86 5.51 3.34
CA PRO A 140 -1.41 6.84 3.57
C PRO A 140 -0.53 7.63 4.53
N LEU A 141 -0.44 8.94 4.30
CA LEU A 141 0.14 9.88 5.24
C LEU A 141 -0.48 11.26 5.01
N TYR A 142 -0.84 11.92 6.10
CA TYR A 142 -1.44 13.26 6.12
C TYR A 142 -0.65 14.11 7.08
N TYR A 143 -0.68 15.42 6.87
CA TYR A 143 0.03 16.37 7.70
C TYR A 143 -0.72 17.68 7.87
N SER A 144 -0.30 18.46 8.86
CA SER A 144 -0.76 19.83 9.09
C SER A 144 0.33 20.61 9.80
N GLU A 145 0.51 21.87 9.40
CA GLU A 145 1.36 22.82 10.12
C GLU A 145 0.49 23.75 10.96
N LYS A 146 0.64 23.70 12.29
CA LYS A 146 -0.15 24.51 13.22
C LYS A 146 0.71 24.94 14.40
N ASP A 147 0.67 26.23 14.72
CA ASP A 147 1.37 26.83 15.88
C ASP A 147 2.88 26.51 15.91
N GLY A 148 3.51 26.41 14.74
CA GLY A 148 4.94 26.06 14.60
C GLY A 148 5.25 24.56 14.75
N ASN A 149 4.23 23.72 14.89
CA ASN A 149 4.36 22.27 14.97
C ASN A 149 3.96 21.60 13.65
N PHE A 150 4.69 20.54 13.28
CA PHE A 150 4.38 19.68 12.14
C PHE A 150 3.66 18.42 12.66
N TRP A 151 2.36 18.34 12.40
CA TRP A 151 1.50 17.21 12.77
C TRP A 151 1.44 16.22 11.61
N PHE A 152 1.47 14.92 11.89
CA PHE A 152 1.28 13.91 10.85
C PHE A 152 0.58 12.66 11.38
N ALA A 153 -0.13 11.96 10.50
CA ALA A 153 -0.76 10.69 10.81
C ALA A 153 -1.13 9.88 9.57
N SER A 154 -1.37 8.58 9.74
CA SER A 154 -1.85 7.69 8.67
C SER A 154 -3.26 8.03 8.17
N GLU A 155 -4.10 8.69 8.98
CA GLU A 155 -5.51 8.96 8.67
C GLU A 155 -5.90 10.38 9.09
N LEU A 156 -6.74 11.04 8.26
CA LEU A 156 -7.19 12.41 8.46
C LEU A 156 -7.83 12.61 9.85
N LYS A 157 -8.68 11.67 10.26
CA LYS A 157 -9.40 11.66 11.54
C LYS A 157 -8.50 11.81 12.78
N ALA A 158 -7.23 11.43 12.67
CA ALA A 158 -6.27 11.58 13.76
C ALA A 158 -5.86 13.04 13.95
N ILE A 159 -5.78 13.82 12.87
CA ILE A 159 -5.29 15.20 12.87
C ILE A 159 -6.45 16.21 13.00
N THR A 160 -7.60 15.93 12.38
CA THR A 160 -8.73 16.88 12.29
C THR A 160 -9.39 17.25 13.61
N GLN A 161 -9.12 16.49 14.67
CA GLN A 161 -9.50 16.85 16.05
C GLN A 161 -8.67 18.03 16.62
N PHE A 162 -7.54 18.36 16.00
CA PHE A 162 -6.61 19.40 16.45
C PHE A 162 -6.38 20.50 15.41
N CYS A 163 -6.37 20.15 14.12
CA CYS A 163 -6.08 21.08 13.03
C CYS A 163 -7.23 21.16 12.04
N GLU A 164 -7.58 22.38 11.62
CA GLU A 164 -8.63 22.60 10.62
C GLU A 164 -8.14 22.34 9.19
N ASN A 165 -6.89 22.73 8.90
CA ASN A 165 -6.27 22.56 7.59
C ASN A 165 -5.37 21.34 7.61
N VAL A 166 -5.83 20.24 7.03
CA VAL A 166 -5.06 19.00 6.90
C VAL A 166 -4.82 18.72 5.42
N GLU A 167 -3.58 18.47 5.08
CA GLU A 167 -3.15 18.16 3.72
C GLU A 167 -2.73 16.69 3.62
N GLU A 168 -2.87 16.15 2.42
CA GLU A 168 -2.30 14.85 2.11
C GLU A 168 -0.79 14.99 1.89
N PHE A 169 0.00 14.13 2.53
CA PHE A 169 1.43 14.11 2.32
C PHE A 169 1.71 13.55 0.90
N PRO A 170 2.40 14.26 0.01
CA PRO A 170 2.48 13.89 -1.39
C PRO A 170 3.21 12.54 -1.61
N PRO A 171 2.70 11.65 -2.48
CA PRO A 171 3.40 10.43 -2.90
C PRO A 171 4.78 10.71 -3.47
N GLY A 172 5.75 9.81 -3.25
CA GLY A 172 7.10 9.95 -3.80
C GLY A 172 7.88 11.15 -3.27
N HIS A 173 7.50 11.65 -2.09
CA HIS A 173 8.17 12.75 -1.40
C HIS A 173 8.65 12.33 -0.01
N PHE A 174 9.62 13.09 0.48
CA PHE A 174 9.89 13.22 1.91
C PHE A 174 9.77 14.69 2.33
N PHE A 175 9.57 14.90 3.62
CA PHE A 175 9.69 16.19 4.30
C PHE A 175 10.85 16.06 5.28
N SER A 176 11.77 17.02 5.27
CA SER A 176 12.83 17.13 6.28
C SER A 176 12.72 18.48 6.98
N SER A 177 12.91 18.51 8.30
CA SER A 177 12.96 19.77 9.07
C SER A 177 14.06 20.72 8.60
N GLU A 178 15.06 20.23 7.86
CA GLU A 178 16.17 21.02 7.33
C GLU A 178 15.87 21.61 5.93
N THR A 179 15.12 20.90 5.09
CA THR A 179 14.94 21.24 3.66
C THR A 179 13.49 21.37 3.20
N GLY A 180 12.52 21.08 4.07
CA GLY A 180 11.12 20.99 3.70
C GLY A 180 10.83 19.78 2.79
N PHE A 181 9.78 19.89 1.97
CA PHE A 181 9.39 18.85 1.02
C PHE A 181 10.39 18.68 -0.12
N SER A 182 10.64 17.44 -0.51
CA SER A 182 11.48 17.08 -1.65
C SER A 182 10.95 15.82 -2.32
N GLN A 183 10.78 15.88 -3.64
CA GLN A 183 10.39 14.75 -4.45
C GLN A 183 11.60 13.84 -4.70
N TYR A 184 11.49 12.57 -4.32
CA TYR A 184 12.51 11.55 -4.61
C TYR A 184 12.07 10.58 -5.72
N TYR A 185 10.77 10.55 -6.05
CA TYR A 185 10.21 9.72 -7.11
C TYR A 185 9.15 10.47 -7.91
N SER A 186 9.15 10.25 -9.22
CA SER A 186 8.07 10.63 -10.12
C SER A 186 7.86 9.51 -11.15
N LEU A 187 6.62 9.32 -11.60
CA LEU A 187 6.35 8.34 -12.65
C LEU A 187 7.12 8.69 -13.94
N PRO A 188 7.91 7.79 -14.52
CA PRO A 188 8.68 8.05 -15.74
C PRO A 188 7.81 8.48 -16.91
N ASP A 189 8.01 9.69 -17.43
CA ASP A 189 7.31 10.17 -18.64
C ASP A 189 8.01 9.71 -19.92
N ILE A 190 8.07 8.39 -20.09
CA ILE A 190 8.74 7.78 -21.23
C ILE A 190 7.65 7.44 -22.25
N PRO A 191 7.67 8.03 -23.45
CA PRO A 191 6.76 7.62 -24.52
C PRO A 191 7.00 6.14 -24.84
N PRO A 192 5.95 5.36 -25.13
CA PRO A 192 6.11 3.96 -25.50
C PRO A 192 7.04 3.79 -26.71
N GLU A 193 7.98 2.84 -26.62
CA GLU A 193 8.85 2.48 -27.74
C GLU A 193 8.13 1.50 -28.68
N LEU A 194 8.02 1.86 -29.96
CA LEU A 194 7.29 1.08 -30.98
C LEU A 194 7.99 -0.24 -31.39
N ASP A 195 9.28 -0.40 -31.07
CA ASP A 195 10.13 -1.46 -31.63
C ASP A 195 10.39 -2.64 -30.68
N ALA A 196 9.66 -2.75 -29.57
CA ALA A 196 9.81 -3.89 -28.65
C ALA A 196 9.21 -5.18 -29.25
N ASN A 197 9.98 -6.28 -29.20
CA ASN A 197 9.47 -7.60 -29.51
C ASN A 197 8.35 -7.97 -28.51
N VAL A 198 7.13 -8.19 -29.02
CA VAL A 198 5.93 -8.45 -28.19
C VAL A 198 6.14 -9.67 -27.29
N ASP A 199 6.76 -10.73 -27.78
CA ASP A 199 6.97 -11.95 -27.00
C ASP A 199 7.95 -11.71 -25.84
N GLU A 200 9.00 -10.93 -26.06
CA GLU A 200 9.96 -10.54 -25.03
C GLU A 200 9.30 -9.65 -23.97
N LEU A 201 8.48 -8.68 -24.39
CA LEU A 201 7.73 -7.82 -23.47
C LEU A 201 6.73 -8.62 -22.63
N LEU A 202 6.00 -9.56 -23.23
CA LEU A 202 5.07 -10.44 -22.51
C LEU A 202 5.79 -11.34 -21.51
N GLN A 203 6.97 -11.86 -21.88
CA GLN A 203 7.82 -12.61 -20.96
C GLN A 203 8.29 -11.74 -19.80
N GLU A 204 8.77 -10.53 -20.06
CA GLU A 204 9.26 -9.59 -19.04
C GLU A 204 8.14 -9.17 -18.08
N ILE A 205 6.93 -8.90 -18.59
CA ILE A 205 5.74 -8.63 -17.78
C ILE A 205 5.43 -9.81 -16.85
N ARG A 206 5.46 -11.03 -17.39
CA ARG A 206 5.18 -12.26 -16.62
C ARG A 206 6.18 -12.45 -15.49
N GLU A 207 7.47 -12.40 -15.80
CA GLU A 207 8.55 -12.57 -14.83
C GLU A 207 8.49 -11.46 -13.77
N THR A 208 8.13 -10.23 -14.16
CA THR A 208 8.02 -9.09 -13.25
C THR A 208 6.84 -9.23 -12.30
N VAL A 209 5.65 -9.62 -12.78
CA VAL A 209 4.50 -9.84 -11.88
C VAL A 209 4.75 -11.04 -10.96
N GLU A 210 5.37 -12.11 -11.45
CA GLU A 210 5.76 -13.26 -10.62
C GLU A 210 6.73 -12.86 -9.51
N ALA A 211 7.82 -12.17 -9.85
CA ALA A 211 8.79 -11.66 -8.87
C ALA A 211 8.14 -10.68 -7.88
N SER A 212 7.22 -9.84 -8.35
CA SER A 212 6.48 -8.88 -7.53
C SER A 212 5.56 -9.54 -6.51
N VAL A 213 4.84 -10.61 -6.90
CA VAL A 213 4.03 -11.42 -5.98
C VAL A 213 4.94 -12.12 -4.97
N VAL A 214 5.99 -12.79 -5.43
CA VAL A 214 6.89 -13.57 -4.57
C VAL A 214 7.51 -12.70 -3.47
N LYS A 215 8.00 -11.50 -3.79
CA LYS A 215 8.57 -10.63 -2.75
C LYS A 215 7.52 -10.12 -1.75
N ARG A 216 6.25 -10.03 -2.16
CA ARG A 216 5.10 -9.68 -1.30
C ARG A 216 4.53 -10.87 -0.52
N LEU A 217 5.11 -12.07 -0.62
CA LEU A 217 4.79 -13.20 0.26
C LEU A 217 5.57 -13.18 1.59
N MET A 218 6.47 -12.19 1.76
CA MET A 218 7.24 -11.96 2.99
C MET A 218 6.32 -11.67 4.18
N SER A 219 6.09 -12.65 5.05
CA SER A 219 5.20 -12.51 6.20
C SER A 219 5.45 -13.64 7.21
N ASP A 220 5.50 -13.33 8.51
CA ASP A 220 5.56 -14.31 9.60
C ASP A 220 4.17 -14.78 10.07
N VAL A 221 3.10 -14.26 9.45
CA VAL A 221 1.70 -14.56 9.77
C VAL A 221 0.94 -15.07 8.53
N PRO A 222 -0.23 -15.71 8.69
CA PRO A 222 -1.02 -16.17 7.55
C PRO A 222 -1.40 -15.01 6.61
N LEU A 223 -1.27 -15.27 5.31
CA LEU A 223 -1.70 -14.37 4.24
C LEU A 223 -2.68 -15.07 3.28
N GLY A 224 -3.54 -14.27 2.64
CA GLY A 224 -4.48 -14.74 1.63
C GLY A 224 -4.51 -13.82 0.41
N ALA A 225 -5.50 -14.00 -0.44
CA ALA A 225 -5.75 -13.13 -1.59
C ALA A 225 -7.22 -12.82 -1.75
N PHE A 226 -7.54 -11.59 -2.17
CA PHE A 226 -8.87 -11.31 -2.70
C PHE A 226 -9.00 -11.96 -4.08
N LEU A 227 -10.14 -12.60 -4.32
CA LEU A 227 -10.43 -13.33 -5.56
C LEU A 227 -11.82 -12.95 -6.07
N SER A 228 -11.89 -12.03 -7.03
CA SER A 228 -13.16 -11.62 -7.65
C SER A 228 -13.57 -12.49 -8.84
N GLY A 229 -12.69 -13.40 -9.29
CA GLY A 229 -12.85 -14.15 -10.54
C GLY A 229 -12.52 -13.33 -11.80
N GLY A 230 -12.24 -12.03 -11.66
CA GLY A 230 -11.61 -11.23 -12.71
C GLY A 230 -10.17 -11.66 -12.96
N LEU A 231 -9.63 -11.34 -14.14
CA LEU A 231 -8.28 -11.77 -14.53
C LEU A 231 -7.22 -11.36 -13.51
N ASP A 232 -7.27 -10.13 -13.02
CA ASP A 232 -6.15 -9.52 -12.29
C ASP A 232 -5.99 -10.16 -10.91
N SER A 233 -7.09 -10.32 -10.18
CA SER A 233 -7.09 -11.06 -8.90
C SER A 233 -6.78 -12.55 -9.10
N SER A 234 -7.20 -13.14 -10.22
CA SER A 234 -6.91 -14.54 -10.56
C SER A 234 -5.43 -14.79 -10.81
N ILE A 235 -4.75 -13.89 -11.53
CA ILE A 235 -3.29 -13.95 -11.76
C ILE A 235 -2.55 -13.93 -10.41
N ILE A 236 -2.89 -12.98 -9.54
CA ILE A 236 -2.24 -12.84 -8.24
C ILE A 236 -2.45 -14.08 -7.38
N ALA A 237 -3.68 -14.61 -7.31
CA ALA A 237 -4.00 -15.83 -6.58
C ALA A 237 -3.27 -17.06 -7.15
N ALA A 238 -3.21 -17.18 -8.48
CA ALA A 238 -2.53 -18.29 -9.15
C ALA A 238 -1.03 -18.30 -8.84
N ILE A 239 -0.36 -17.14 -8.97
CA ILE A 239 1.06 -17.02 -8.65
C ILE A 239 1.29 -17.29 -7.16
N ALA A 240 0.50 -16.69 -6.26
CA ALA A 240 0.65 -16.92 -4.82
C ALA A 240 0.49 -18.41 -4.45
N LYS A 241 -0.46 -19.12 -5.07
CA LYS A 241 -0.70 -20.55 -4.86
C LYS A 241 0.48 -21.43 -5.29
N LYS A 242 1.26 -21.04 -6.31
CA LYS A 242 2.51 -21.77 -6.68
C LYS A 242 3.53 -21.80 -5.54
N HIS A 243 3.50 -20.81 -4.63
CA HIS A 243 4.47 -20.63 -3.56
C HIS A 243 3.92 -20.91 -2.15
N LYS A 244 2.63 -21.22 -2.03
CA LYS A 244 1.96 -21.49 -0.75
C LYS A 244 1.11 -22.75 -0.89
N SER A 245 1.40 -23.76 -0.06
CA SER A 245 0.64 -25.02 -0.05
C SER A 245 -0.83 -24.79 0.29
N GLU A 246 -1.09 -23.94 1.27
CA GLU A 246 -2.42 -23.50 1.66
C GLU A 246 -2.55 -22.00 1.39
N LEU A 247 -3.57 -21.62 0.62
CA LEU A 247 -3.89 -20.23 0.32
C LEU A 247 -5.38 -20.04 0.53
N HIS A 248 -5.73 -19.14 1.45
CA HIS A 248 -7.10 -18.69 1.64
C HIS A 248 -7.42 -17.63 0.59
N THR A 249 -8.57 -17.76 -0.06
CA THR A 249 -9.08 -16.78 -1.02
C THR A 249 -10.45 -16.28 -0.61
N PHE A 250 -10.72 -14.99 -0.83
CA PHE A 250 -11.93 -14.34 -0.32
C PHE A 250 -12.68 -13.64 -1.45
N SER A 251 -13.98 -13.89 -1.54
CA SER A 251 -14.86 -13.20 -2.48
C SER A 251 -16.14 -12.73 -1.78
N VAL A 252 -16.69 -11.62 -2.25
CA VAL A 252 -17.91 -11.05 -1.72
C VAL A 252 -18.76 -10.53 -2.86
N GLY A 253 -20.07 -10.70 -2.73
CA GLY A 253 -21.01 -10.28 -3.75
C GLY A 253 -22.44 -10.31 -3.24
N ILE A 254 -23.38 -10.07 -4.14
CA ILE A 254 -24.82 -10.22 -3.88
C ILE A 254 -25.31 -11.58 -4.38
N ALA A 255 -26.48 -12.00 -3.91
CA ALA A 255 -27.09 -13.26 -4.34
C ALA A 255 -27.23 -13.30 -5.88
N GLY A 256 -26.69 -14.35 -6.50
CA GLY A 256 -26.70 -14.52 -7.95
C GLY A 256 -25.63 -13.72 -8.72
N SER A 257 -24.68 -13.09 -8.03
CA SER A 257 -23.57 -12.37 -8.68
C SER A 257 -22.74 -13.30 -9.58
N LYS A 258 -22.38 -12.80 -10.76
CA LYS A 258 -21.47 -13.49 -11.69
C LYS A 258 -20.05 -13.57 -11.15
N ASP A 259 -19.63 -12.58 -10.37
CA ASP A 259 -18.27 -12.52 -9.80
C ASP A 259 -18.04 -13.65 -8.79
N ILE A 260 -19.05 -13.96 -7.97
CA ILE A 260 -18.98 -15.12 -7.05
C ILE A 260 -18.81 -16.43 -7.83
N ASN A 261 -19.56 -16.62 -8.91
CA ASN A 261 -19.44 -17.83 -9.72
C ASN A 261 -18.06 -17.92 -10.41
N ALA A 262 -17.52 -16.79 -10.87
CA ALA A 262 -16.18 -16.73 -11.45
C ALA A 262 -15.09 -17.00 -10.39
N ALA A 263 -15.22 -16.44 -9.20
CA ALA A 263 -14.31 -16.69 -8.08
C ALA A 263 -14.28 -18.17 -7.68
N ARG A 264 -15.45 -18.82 -7.60
CA ARG A 264 -15.56 -20.28 -7.38
C ARG A 264 -14.79 -21.07 -8.43
N LEU A 265 -15.04 -20.78 -9.71
CA LEU A 265 -14.38 -21.48 -10.81
C LEU A 265 -12.85 -21.38 -10.70
N VAL A 266 -12.34 -20.18 -10.43
CA VAL A 266 -10.89 -19.97 -10.28
C VAL A 266 -10.36 -20.66 -9.03
N SER A 267 -11.08 -20.60 -7.91
CA SER A 267 -10.70 -21.31 -6.69
C SER A 267 -10.62 -22.83 -6.91
N ASP A 268 -11.63 -23.42 -7.54
CA ASP A 268 -11.69 -24.86 -7.82
C ASP A 268 -10.52 -25.29 -8.71
N TYR A 269 -10.19 -24.48 -9.71
CA TYR A 269 -9.04 -24.70 -10.58
C TYR A 269 -7.70 -24.63 -9.82
N LEU A 270 -7.55 -23.63 -8.93
CA LEU A 270 -6.31 -23.42 -8.17
C LEU A 270 -6.20 -24.33 -6.93
N GLY A 271 -7.29 -24.94 -6.48
CA GLY A 271 -7.34 -25.67 -5.21
C GLY A 271 -7.11 -24.76 -4.00
N THR A 272 -7.75 -23.59 -3.95
CA THR A 272 -7.66 -22.68 -2.79
C THR A 272 -8.70 -22.99 -1.72
N ILE A 273 -8.45 -22.56 -0.48
CA ILE A 273 -9.46 -22.61 0.59
C ILE A 273 -10.31 -21.35 0.43
N HIS A 274 -11.44 -21.47 -0.27
CA HIS A 274 -12.24 -20.32 -0.66
C HIS A 274 -13.35 -19.99 0.32
N HIS A 275 -13.46 -18.70 0.63
CA HIS A 275 -14.44 -18.13 1.53
C HIS A 275 -15.26 -17.11 0.79
N GLU A 276 -16.56 -17.18 0.98
CA GLU A 276 -17.50 -16.31 0.29
C GLU A 276 -18.48 -15.68 1.26
N TYR A 277 -18.83 -14.42 1.01
CA TYR A 277 -19.90 -13.75 1.73
C TYR A 277 -20.91 -13.14 0.76
N ILE A 278 -22.18 -13.45 0.98
CA ILE A 278 -23.29 -12.86 0.23
C ILE A 278 -23.87 -11.71 1.05
N ILE A 279 -23.63 -10.47 0.64
CA ILE A 279 -24.15 -9.28 1.31
C ILE A 279 -25.60 -9.04 0.91
N THR A 280 -26.41 -8.61 1.87
CA THR A 280 -27.76 -8.07 1.65
C THR A 280 -27.74 -6.54 1.49
N PRO A 281 -28.68 -5.94 0.73
CA PRO A 281 -28.81 -4.49 0.66
C PRO A 281 -28.93 -3.81 2.03
N GLU A 282 -29.62 -4.45 2.98
CA GLU A 282 -29.82 -3.93 4.33
C GLU A 282 -28.51 -3.85 5.11
N GLU A 283 -27.66 -4.88 5.03
CA GLU A 283 -26.32 -4.86 5.64
C GLU A 283 -25.44 -3.78 5.03
N ALA A 284 -25.46 -3.65 3.70
CA ALA A 284 -24.70 -2.63 3.00
C ALA A 284 -25.09 -1.23 3.50
N ILE A 285 -26.40 -0.93 3.55
CA ILE A 285 -26.93 0.36 4.05
C ILE A 285 -26.55 0.57 5.52
N ALA A 286 -26.69 -0.45 6.36
CA ALA A 286 -26.37 -0.35 7.78
C ALA A 286 -24.90 -0.02 8.05
N LYS A 287 -23.98 -0.46 7.16
CA LYS A 287 -22.54 -0.21 7.28
C LYS A 287 -22.04 1.05 6.58
N LEU A 288 -22.86 1.74 5.80
CA LEU A 288 -22.45 2.96 5.09
C LEU A 288 -21.81 4.02 6.00
N PRO A 289 -22.35 4.37 7.18
CA PRO A 289 -21.72 5.38 8.04
C PRO A 289 -20.31 5.00 8.48
N GLU A 290 -20.09 3.71 8.76
CA GLU A 290 -18.79 3.17 9.18
C GLU A 290 -17.81 3.12 8.01
N ILE A 291 -18.27 2.72 6.82
CA ILE A 291 -17.46 2.72 5.60
C ILE A 291 -16.99 4.13 5.26
N ILE A 292 -17.87 5.13 5.33
CA ILE A 292 -17.52 6.54 5.08
C ILE A 292 -16.53 7.05 6.13
N TYR A 293 -16.72 6.69 7.40
CA TYR A 293 -15.80 7.05 8.48
C TYR A 293 -14.37 6.52 8.24
N TYR A 294 -14.23 5.27 7.81
CA TYR A 294 -12.92 4.70 7.50
C TYR A 294 -12.35 5.22 6.19
N LEU A 295 -13.16 5.34 5.13
CA LEU A 295 -12.71 5.85 3.85
C LEU A 295 -12.22 7.30 3.95
N GLU A 296 -12.80 8.11 4.84
CA GLU A 296 -12.54 9.55 4.93
C GLU A 296 -12.85 10.27 3.61
N SER A 297 -13.83 9.75 2.86
CA SER A 297 -14.26 10.28 1.56
C SER A 297 -15.76 10.15 1.39
N PHE A 298 -16.33 11.14 0.72
CA PHE A 298 -17.73 11.19 0.31
C PHE A 298 -17.91 10.93 -1.20
N ASP A 299 -16.82 10.62 -1.91
CA ASP A 299 -16.88 10.31 -3.34
C ASP A 299 -17.79 9.09 -3.59
N GLN A 300 -18.73 9.24 -4.52
CA GLN A 300 -19.79 8.26 -4.73
C GLN A 300 -19.24 6.92 -5.22
N ASP A 301 -18.28 6.94 -6.14
CA ASP A 301 -17.78 5.73 -6.79
C ASP A 301 -16.79 5.01 -5.87
N LEU A 302 -16.01 5.77 -5.08
CA LEU A 302 -15.16 5.24 -4.03
C LEU A 302 -15.99 4.58 -2.91
N VAL A 303 -17.06 5.22 -2.43
CA VAL A 303 -17.94 4.65 -1.39
C VAL A 303 -18.62 3.39 -1.91
N ARG A 304 -19.14 3.40 -3.15
CA ARG A 304 -19.78 2.21 -3.75
C ARG A 304 -18.84 1.03 -3.87
N SER A 305 -17.64 1.25 -4.39
CA SER A 305 -16.62 0.19 -4.49
C SER A 305 -16.07 -0.20 -3.12
N GLY A 306 -16.14 0.68 -2.12
CA GLY A 306 -15.77 0.41 -0.74
C GLY A 306 -16.66 -0.61 -0.04
N ILE A 307 -17.96 -0.65 -0.32
CA ILE A 307 -18.89 -1.61 0.32
C ILE A 307 -18.39 -3.06 0.23
N PRO A 308 -18.19 -3.66 -0.97
CA PRO A 308 -17.70 -5.02 -1.05
C PRO A 308 -16.30 -5.18 -0.45
N CYS A 309 -15.42 -4.18 -0.56
CA CYS A 309 -14.08 -4.23 0.02
C CYS A 309 -14.10 -4.30 1.56
N TYR A 310 -14.98 -3.55 2.23
CA TYR A 310 -15.19 -3.62 3.67
C TYR A 310 -15.62 -5.03 4.11
N PHE A 311 -16.66 -5.58 3.46
CA PHE A 311 -17.15 -6.92 3.81
C PHE A 311 -16.14 -8.04 3.47
N THR A 312 -15.40 -7.92 2.36
CA THR A 312 -14.35 -8.89 2.01
C THR A 312 -13.21 -8.85 3.02
N SER A 313 -12.84 -7.65 3.46
CA SER A 313 -11.82 -7.46 4.50
C SER A 313 -12.29 -8.03 5.84
N ARG A 314 -13.54 -7.79 6.24
CA ARG A 314 -14.13 -8.39 7.43
C ARG A 314 -14.10 -9.92 7.39
N LEU A 315 -14.42 -10.53 6.25
CA LEU A 315 -14.36 -11.97 6.08
C LEU A 315 -12.92 -12.48 6.16
N ALA A 316 -11.97 -11.78 5.53
CA ALA A 316 -10.57 -12.17 5.51
C ALA A 316 -9.91 -12.10 6.91
N SER A 317 -10.34 -11.18 7.78
CA SER A 317 -9.70 -10.96 9.09
C SER A 317 -9.93 -12.12 10.06
N GLU A 318 -10.90 -12.99 9.79
CA GLU A 318 -11.14 -14.22 10.53
C GLU A 318 -10.03 -15.28 10.28
N TYR A 319 -9.21 -15.10 9.24
CA TYR A 319 -8.25 -16.13 8.79
C TYR A 319 -6.82 -15.62 8.60
N VAL A 320 -6.66 -14.37 8.14
CA VAL A 320 -5.36 -13.83 7.71
C VAL A 320 -5.15 -12.40 8.19
N LYS A 321 -3.89 -12.00 8.33
CA LYS A 321 -3.50 -10.60 8.63
C LYS A 321 -2.98 -9.84 7.40
N VAL A 322 -2.80 -10.54 6.28
CA VAL A 322 -2.27 -9.98 5.03
C VAL A 322 -3.10 -10.48 3.86
N ILE A 323 -3.42 -9.59 2.93
CA ILE A 323 -4.11 -9.92 1.68
C ILE A 323 -3.33 -9.39 0.49
N LEU A 324 -3.25 -10.18 -0.57
CA LEU A 324 -2.83 -9.73 -1.90
C LEU A 324 -4.06 -9.31 -2.71
N THR A 325 -3.93 -8.24 -3.50
CA THR A 325 -4.99 -7.73 -4.39
C THR A 325 -4.49 -7.55 -5.82
N GLY A 326 -5.42 -7.52 -6.77
CA GLY A 326 -5.13 -7.22 -8.18
C GLY A 326 -5.15 -5.74 -8.56
N GLU A 327 -5.20 -4.81 -7.58
CA GLU A 327 -5.27 -3.37 -7.86
C GLU A 327 -4.05 -2.86 -8.63
N GLY A 328 -4.28 -1.89 -9.53
CA GLY A 328 -3.25 -1.28 -10.37
C GLY A 328 -3.12 -1.92 -11.75
N ALA A 329 -3.65 -3.13 -11.96
CA ALA A 329 -3.60 -3.78 -13.27
C ALA A 329 -4.33 -2.97 -14.34
N ASP A 330 -5.54 -2.49 -14.05
CA ASP A 330 -6.35 -1.75 -15.01
C ASP A 330 -5.70 -0.40 -15.38
N GLU A 331 -5.09 0.29 -14.42
CA GLU A 331 -4.40 1.58 -14.61
C GLU A 331 -3.08 1.42 -15.39
N LEU A 332 -2.43 0.26 -15.31
CA LEU A 332 -1.19 -0.01 -16.05
C LEU A 332 -1.47 -0.55 -17.46
N PHE A 333 -2.50 -1.39 -17.61
CA PHE A 333 -2.79 -2.17 -18.82
C PHE A 333 -4.08 -1.79 -19.53
N ALA A 334 -4.59 -0.58 -19.28
CA ALA A 334 -5.77 -0.03 -19.94
C ALA A 334 -7.02 -0.93 -19.82
N GLY A 335 -7.27 -1.49 -18.64
CA GLY A 335 -8.33 -2.48 -18.44
C GLY A 335 -9.75 -1.92 -18.31
N TYR A 336 -9.90 -0.64 -17.92
CA TYR A 336 -11.21 0.03 -17.93
C TYR A 336 -11.73 0.24 -19.34
N THR A 337 -13.05 0.06 -19.53
CA THR A 337 -13.68 0.11 -20.85
C THR A 337 -13.48 1.44 -21.56
N TYR A 338 -13.43 2.55 -20.83
CA TYR A 338 -13.29 3.90 -21.41
C TYR A 338 -11.93 4.14 -22.05
N TYR A 339 -10.87 3.42 -21.64
CA TYR A 339 -9.55 3.54 -22.28
C TYR A 339 -9.58 3.15 -23.76
N LYS A 340 -10.48 2.23 -24.13
CA LYS A 340 -10.65 1.75 -25.50
C LYS A 340 -11.13 2.87 -26.45
N ASP A 341 -11.81 3.87 -25.91
CA ASP A 341 -12.36 4.99 -26.67
C ASP A 341 -11.35 6.15 -26.87
N ILE A 342 -10.18 6.13 -26.20
CA ILE A 342 -9.20 7.23 -26.24
C ILE A 342 -8.43 7.28 -27.57
N PRO A 343 -8.55 8.32 -28.41
CA PRO A 343 -8.24 8.32 -29.85
C PRO A 343 -6.76 8.17 -30.25
N SER A 344 -5.80 8.37 -29.35
CA SER A 344 -4.37 8.24 -29.67
C SER A 344 -3.56 7.61 -28.55
N ASP A 345 -2.46 6.96 -28.91
CA ASP A 345 -1.50 6.35 -27.97
C ASP A 345 -0.91 7.37 -27.00
N ASP A 346 -0.61 8.59 -27.47
CA ASP A 346 -0.15 9.70 -26.62
C ASP A 346 -1.20 10.11 -25.57
N THR A 347 -2.48 10.19 -25.98
CA THR A 347 -3.56 10.54 -25.04
C THR A 347 -3.81 9.40 -24.05
N LEU A 348 -3.76 8.15 -24.51
CA LEU A 348 -3.89 6.98 -23.65
C LEU A 348 -2.74 6.92 -22.65
N HIS A 349 -1.50 7.12 -23.08
CA HIS A 349 -0.32 7.15 -22.23
C HIS A 349 -0.45 8.19 -21.12
N ARG A 350 -0.81 9.44 -21.46
CA ARG A 350 -1.05 10.49 -20.46
C ARG A 350 -2.16 10.12 -19.49
N GLU A 351 -3.22 9.48 -19.98
CA GLU A 351 -4.38 9.11 -19.16
C GLU A 351 -4.08 7.92 -18.23
N LEU A 352 -3.30 6.92 -18.67
CA LEU A 352 -2.78 5.86 -17.81
C LEU A 352 -1.83 6.44 -16.74
N ARG A 353 -0.92 7.34 -17.12
CA ARG A 353 -0.04 8.05 -16.17
C ARG A 353 -0.84 8.86 -15.15
N ARG A 354 -1.88 9.58 -15.58
CA ARG A 354 -2.80 10.29 -14.69
C ARG A 354 -3.51 9.33 -13.75
N SER A 355 -3.96 8.18 -14.26
CA SER A 355 -4.66 7.15 -13.49
C SER A 355 -3.76 6.60 -12.37
N VAL A 356 -2.54 6.18 -12.69
CA VAL A 356 -1.56 5.69 -11.70
C VAL A 356 -1.21 6.79 -10.69
N ASN A 357 -0.97 8.03 -11.12
CA ASN A 357 -0.71 9.16 -10.21
C ASN A 357 -1.89 9.50 -9.29
N SER A 358 -3.12 9.13 -9.66
CA SER A 358 -4.31 9.44 -8.85
C SER A 358 -4.68 8.30 -7.89
N LEU A 359 -4.08 7.12 -8.04
CA LEU A 359 -4.45 5.89 -7.33
C LEU A 359 -4.53 6.07 -5.81
N HIS A 360 -3.62 6.85 -5.23
CA HIS A 360 -3.52 7.11 -3.80
C HIS A 360 -4.80 7.71 -3.19
N ASN A 361 -5.62 8.41 -3.97
CA ASN A 361 -6.88 9.04 -3.54
C ASN A 361 -8.14 8.31 -4.05
N ILE A 362 -7.97 7.14 -4.68
CA ILE A 362 -9.08 6.31 -5.16
C ILE A 362 -8.89 4.86 -4.70
N ASN A 363 -8.54 3.94 -5.60
CA ASN A 363 -8.42 2.52 -5.33
C ASN A 363 -7.44 2.19 -4.19
N LEU A 364 -6.30 2.87 -4.06
CA LEU A 364 -5.36 2.62 -2.95
C LEU A 364 -5.91 3.13 -1.62
N GLN A 365 -6.62 4.26 -1.61
CA GLN A 365 -7.32 4.72 -0.41
C GLN A 365 -8.39 3.70 0.00
N ARG A 366 -9.21 3.20 -0.94
CA ARG A 366 -10.18 2.15 -0.65
C ARG A 366 -9.53 0.93 -0.02
N VAL A 367 -8.51 0.38 -0.70
CA VAL A 367 -7.88 -0.86 -0.26
C VAL A 367 -7.20 -0.68 1.09
N ASP A 368 -6.39 0.36 1.28
CA ASP A 368 -5.75 0.62 2.58
C ASP A 368 -6.79 0.82 3.69
N ARG A 369 -7.75 1.74 3.51
CA ARG A 369 -8.69 2.12 4.57
C ARG A 369 -9.58 0.97 5.01
N LEU A 370 -10.09 0.20 4.05
CA LEU A 370 -11.11 -0.81 4.35
C LEU A 370 -10.51 -2.16 4.75
N THR A 371 -9.29 -2.47 4.29
CA THR A 371 -8.53 -3.60 4.86
C THR A 371 -8.11 -3.28 6.29
N MET A 372 -7.67 -2.05 6.56
CA MET A 372 -7.22 -1.63 7.88
C MET A 372 -8.37 -1.38 8.87
N ALA A 373 -9.59 -1.08 8.40
CA ALA A 373 -10.79 -1.11 9.24
C ALA A 373 -10.99 -2.46 9.96
N HIS A 374 -10.43 -3.53 9.40
CA HIS A 374 -10.45 -4.89 9.94
C HIS A 374 -9.05 -5.42 10.29
N SER A 375 -8.08 -4.51 10.46
CA SER A 375 -6.71 -4.86 10.86
C SER A 375 -6.03 -5.87 9.91
N ILE A 376 -6.18 -5.66 8.60
CA ILE A 376 -5.52 -6.46 7.56
C ILE A 376 -4.61 -5.59 6.72
N GLU A 377 -3.42 -6.13 6.40
CA GLU A 377 -2.53 -5.53 5.43
C GLU A 377 -2.89 -5.84 3.98
N GLY A 378 -3.38 -4.85 3.23
CA GLY A 378 -3.45 -4.92 1.77
C GLY A 378 -2.09 -4.73 1.08
N ARG A 379 -1.76 -5.64 0.16
CA ARG A 379 -0.59 -5.61 -0.72
C ARG A 379 -1.00 -5.63 -2.20
N VAL A 380 -0.28 -4.85 -3.02
CA VAL A 380 -0.63 -4.55 -4.42
C VAL A 380 0.53 -4.92 -5.38
N PRO A 381 0.64 -6.18 -5.82
CA PRO A 381 1.78 -6.62 -6.65
C PRO A 381 1.86 -5.96 -8.03
N PHE A 382 0.74 -5.60 -8.66
CA PHE A 382 0.81 -4.88 -9.94
C PHE A 382 1.46 -3.50 -9.82
N LEU A 383 1.44 -2.91 -8.64
CA LEU A 383 2.03 -1.59 -8.38
C LEU A 383 3.48 -1.67 -7.89
N ASP A 384 4.19 -2.69 -8.34
CA ASP A 384 5.63 -2.72 -8.25
C ASP A 384 6.28 -1.64 -9.09
N LEU A 385 7.36 -1.00 -8.64
CA LEU A 385 8.03 0.02 -9.44
C LEU A 385 8.51 -0.51 -10.80
N LYS A 386 8.98 -1.76 -10.85
CA LYS A 386 9.35 -2.40 -12.12
C LYS A 386 8.15 -2.65 -13.01
N MET A 387 7.03 -3.07 -12.42
CA MET A 387 5.79 -3.32 -13.15
C MET A 387 5.19 -2.02 -13.69
N ILE A 388 5.27 -0.94 -12.90
CA ILE A 388 4.88 0.41 -13.29
C ILE A 388 5.77 0.90 -14.44
N GLU A 389 7.09 0.73 -14.33
CA GLU A 389 8.03 1.10 -15.39
C GLU A 389 7.71 0.36 -16.69
N LEU A 390 7.52 -0.97 -16.64
CA LEU A 390 7.11 -1.77 -17.80
C LEU A 390 5.75 -1.35 -18.36
N GLY A 391 4.77 -1.14 -17.48
CA GLY A 391 3.47 -0.61 -17.86
C GLY A 391 3.62 0.71 -18.60
N THR A 392 4.40 1.67 -18.09
CA THR A 392 4.59 2.97 -18.74
C THR A 392 5.37 2.90 -20.05
N LYS A 393 6.33 1.97 -20.20
CA LYS A 393 7.11 1.80 -21.44
C LYS A 393 6.37 1.01 -22.53
N SER A 394 5.40 0.18 -22.16
CA SER A 394 4.68 -0.69 -23.08
C SER A 394 3.84 0.09 -24.10
N THR A 395 3.92 -0.28 -25.37
CA THR A 395 3.16 0.34 -26.46
C THR A 395 1.66 0.32 -26.21
N CYS A 396 1.06 1.52 -26.25
CA CYS A 396 -0.37 1.73 -26.00
C CYS A 396 -1.27 0.96 -26.99
N SER A 397 -0.82 0.82 -28.23
CA SER A 397 -1.48 0.00 -29.25
C SER A 397 -1.60 -1.49 -28.87
N PHE A 398 -0.72 -2.02 -28.01
CA PHE A 398 -0.85 -3.39 -27.53
C PHE A 398 -1.86 -3.53 -26.38
N LYS A 399 -2.07 -2.47 -25.60
CA LYS A 399 -3.01 -2.46 -24.47
C LYS A 399 -4.47 -2.27 -24.91
N THR A 400 -4.68 -1.72 -26.10
CA THR A 400 -6.03 -1.49 -26.65
C THR A 400 -6.27 -2.33 -27.90
N GLU A 401 -7.52 -2.77 -28.09
CA GLU A 401 -7.94 -3.62 -29.22
C GLU A 401 -7.82 -2.94 -30.61
N ARG A 402 -7.17 -1.76 -30.71
CA ARG A 402 -7.16 -0.93 -31.94
C ARG A 402 -6.34 -1.50 -33.08
N TYR A 403 -5.46 -2.47 -32.81
CA TYR A 403 -4.60 -3.07 -33.84
C TYR A 403 -4.66 -4.60 -33.93
N ALA A 404 -5.49 -5.29 -33.14
CA ALA A 404 -5.81 -6.71 -33.33
C ALA A 404 -7.09 -7.08 -32.56
N PRO A 405 -7.89 -8.08 -33.01
CA PRO A 405 -8.99 -8.61 -32.23
C PRO A 405 -8.43 -9.53 -31.12
N CYS A 406 -7.65 -8.97 -30.18
CA CYS A 406 -7.05 -9.70 -29.08
C CYS A 406 -7.50 -9.09 -27.76
N ARG A 407 -8.36 -9.85 -27.04
CA ARG A 407 -8.88 -9.50 -25.72
C ARG A 407 -7.72 -9.49 -24.71
N LYS A 408 -7.61 -8.43 -23.90
CA LYS A 408 -6.70 -8.37 -22.74
C LYS A 408 -5.31 -8.94 -23.06
N MET A 409 -4.69 -8.41 -24.13
CA MET A 409 -3.33 -8.70 -24.64
C MET A 409 -2.63 -9.87 -23.93
N ASP A 410 -2.91 -11.11 -24.37
CA ASP A 410 -2.25 -12.36 -23.98
C ASP A 410 -1.92 -12.66 -22.51
N LEU A 411 -2.31 -11.84 -21.52
CA LEU A 411 -2.15 -12.13 -20.09
C LEU A 411 -2.95 -13.37 -19.68
N THR A 412 -4.00 -13.72 -20.42
CA THR A 412 -4.77 -14.95 -20.25
C THR A 412 -4.22 -16.17 -20.99
N GLN A 413 -3.39 -15.99 -22.02
CA GLN A 413 -2.71 -17.12 -22.69
C GLN A 413 -1.31 -17.37 -22.12
N SER A 414 -0.76 -16.40 -21.38
CA SER A 414 0.60 -16.43 -20.84
C SER A 414 0.70 -16.77 -19.34
N LEU A 415 -0.34 -16.51 -18.53
CA LEU A 415 -0.39 -16.82 -17.10
C LEU A 415 -1.34 -17.99 -16.83
#